data_AF-A0A9P0CP58-F1
#
_entry.id   AF-A0A9P0CP58-F1
#
_cell.length_a   1.000
_cell.length_b   1.000
_cell.length_c   1.000
_cell.angle_alpha   90.00
_cell.angle_beta   90.00
_cell.angle_gamma   90.00
#
_symmetry.space_group_name_H-M   'P 1'
#
loop_
_entity.id
_entity.type
_entity.pdbx_description
1 polymer ?
#
loop_
_entity_poly.entity_id
_entity_poly.type
_entity_poly.pdbx_seq_one_letter_code
_entity_poly.pdbx_strand_id
1 'polypeptide(L)'
;MNKIVRLRFTSNDEIVLLREVLAQNPFEDPKKWTTIKDNIVNVTNKAFSLGTLKNHFDGLLLNWLRKDKANRNKSGIEETYTDADVLLQEVYELSQVYNRQKILTSSIDDEKAIQEYSVTAQIENKENNEVIERDHAYCNTKKKTRRTDKPVKGNALDFLNKKRTADNEIKLRELELEERKFKLEEYSLKLEERKIKIQEDQLQFDFVEKRRKLEMEVEKHQVYVDERKQMHEVTTSHWQLFLELAEQFPALITSKFNGPQGKAQGNELWKTIAARLNGLGYGEKTILEWRRALKDWKSKVKVKASKLRCSSTLTGGGSCDTPPMTGLQKKLLGLMGRKCLEGDENNSIDKYKGKSLSEIEVEDDILQNENASDSDSENEENLNSEVNMEEYVQRNETKQNIGSAKGKKENNKKKWSDEEKMATESFFKNHIKKKIAPKKGEVLKLVRMHSTLFDGRKWESIKVFVCNRYAKKQ
;
A
#
# COMPACT_ATOMS: atom_id res chain seq x y z
N MET A 1 27.19 32.89 13.71
CA MET A 1 27.04 31.55 13.10
C MET A 1 25.61 31.41 12.59
N ASN A 2 25.41 31.24 11.29
CA ASN A 2 24.06 31.00 10.74
C ASN A 2 23.58 29.62 11.20
N LYS A 3 22.49 29.56 11.98
CA LYS A 3 21.84 28.31 12.34
C LYS A 3 21.41 27.61 11.04
N ILE A 4 21.98 26.43 10.76
CA ILE A 4 21.57 25.61 9.61
C ILE A 4 20.14 25.12 9.91
N VAL A 5 19.15 25.77 9.30
CA VAL A 5 17.75 25.34 9.39
C VAL A 5 17.57 24.10 8.52
N ARG A 6 17.08 23.01 9.11
CA ARG A 6 16.79 21.77 8.38
C ARG A 6 15.68 22.01 7.36
N LEU A 7 16.02 21.87 6.07
CA LEU A 7 15.09 22.02 4.95
C LEU A 7 13.99 20.94 5.00
N ARG A 8 12.74 21.35 4.82
CA ARG A 8 11.57 20.47 4.75
C ARG A 8 10.72 20.82 3.53
N PHE A 9 10.16 19.80 2.89
CA PHE A 9 9.18 19.94 1.83
C PHE A 9 7.83 20.41 2.39
N THR A 10 7.19 21.30 1.65
CA THR A 10 5.84 21.80 1.88
C THR A 10 4.98 21.44 0.68
N SER A 11 3.65 21.48 0.83
CA SER A 11 2.72 21.17 -0.26
C SER A 11 2.93 22.05 -1.50
N ASN A 12 3.40 23.29 -1.32
CA ASN A 12 3.75 24.16 -2.44
C ASN A 12 5.01 23.67 -3.18
N ASP A 13 6.02 23.21 -2.44
CA ASP A 13 7.24 22.64 -3.04
C ASP A 13 6.93 21.36 -3.84
N GLU A 14 6.01 20.53 -3.34
CA GLU A 14 5.54 19.31 -4.00
C GLU A 14 4.84 19.64 -5.33
N ILE A 15 3.94 20.63 -5.35
CA ILE A 15 3.26 21.08 -6.58
C ILE A 15 4.26 21.63 -7.60
N VAL A 16 5.20 22.46 -7.17
CA VAL A 16 6.24 23.03 -8.05
C VAL A 16 7.12 21.92 -8.63
N LEU A 17 7.55 20.96 -7.81
CA LEU A 17 8.31 19.80 -8.24
C LEU A 17 7.56 18.98 -9.30
N LEU A 18 6.28 18.66 -9.06
CA LEU A 18 5.48 17.86 -10.00
C LEU A 18 5.24 18.58 -11.33
N ARG A 19 4.97 19.89 -11.29
CA ARG A 19 4.84 20.71 -12.51
C ARG A 19 6.13 20.75 -13.32
N GLU A 20 7.27 20.90 -12.64
CA GLU A 20 8.56 20.97 -13.31
C GLU A 20 8.95 19.61 -13.92
N VAL A 21 8.58 18.50 -13.26
CA VAL A 21 8.73 17.14 -13.82
C VAL A 21 7.88 16.96 -15.06
N LEU A 22 6.62 17.45 -15.08
CA LEU A 22 5.78 17.41 -16.28
C LEU A 22 6.35 18.27 -17.42
N ALA A 23 6.82 19.48 -17.10
CA ALA A 23 7.31 20.43 -18.10
C ALA A 23 8.62 19.97 -18.76
N GLN A 24 9.57 19.47 -17.96
CA GLN A 24 10.87 19.05 -18.48
C GLN A 24 10.82 17.61 -19.01
N ASN A 25 9.94 16.76 -18.47
CA ASN A 25 9.89 15.32 -18.76
C ASN A 25 11.26 14.63 -18.60
N PRO A 26 11.69 14.34 -17.36
CA PRO A 26 12.97 13.71 -17.09
C PRO A 26 13.02 12.21 -17.42
N PHE A 27 11.91 11.61 -17.87
CA PHE A 27 11.89 10.21 -18.30
C PHE A 27 12.56 10.02 -19.65
N GLU A 28 12.44 10.99 -20.56
CA GLU A 28 13.13 11.00 -21.85
C GLU A 28 14.65 11.20 -21.74
N ASP A 29 15.07 12.16 -20.91
CA ASP A 29 16.48 12.45 -20.67
C ASP A 29 16.75 12.65 -19.17
N PRO A 30 17.51 11.73 -18.53
CA PRO A 30 17.87 11.82 -17.13
C PRO A 30 18.64 13.10 -16.75
N LYS A 31 19.29 13.77 -17.71
CA LYS A 31 20.02 15.02 -17.44
C LYS A 31 19.07 16.15 -17.08
N LYS A 32 17.81 16.12 -17.54
CA LYS A 32 16.82 17.16 -17.24
C LYS A 32 16.51 17.32 -15.75
N TRP A 33 16.84 16.32 -14.91
CA TRP A 33 16.79 16.45 -13.46
C TRP A 33 17.66 17.57 -12.89
N THR A 34 18.76 17.94 -13.56
CA THR A 34 19.58 19.10 -13.14
C THR A 34 18.81 20.40 -13.34
N THR A 35 18.17 20.55 -14.49
CA THR A 35 17.30 21.71 -14.81
C THR A 35 16.14 21.82 -13.83
N ILE A 36 15.46 20.69 -13.54
CA ILE A 36 14.36 20.64 -12.57
C ILE A 36 14.82 21.13 -11.20
N LYS A 37 15.99 20.68 -10.73
CA LYS A 37 16.55 21.11 -9.45
C LYS A 37 16.78 22.62 -9.45
N ASP A 38 17.46 23.16 -10.44
CA ASP A 38 17.82 24.58 -10.47
C ASP A 38 16.57 25.45 -10.47
N ASN A 39 15.53 25.05 -11.21
CA ASN A 39 14.23 25.72 -11.23
C ASN A 39 13.52 25.66 -9.86
N ILE A 40 13.54 24.52 -9.18
CA ILE A 40 12.95 24.40 -7.83
C ILE A 40 13.70 25.27 -6.83
N VAL A 41 15.04 25.31 -6.88
CA VAL A 41 15.84 26.16 -6.00
C VAL A 41 15.48 27.63 -6.22
N ASN A 42 15.33 28.06 -7.49
CA ASN A 42 14.95 29.43 -7.84
C ASN A 42 13.55 29.82 -7.37
N VAL A 43 12.57 28.91 -7.48
CA VAL A 43 11.17 29.19 -7.12
C VAL A 43 10.93 29.11 -5.61
N THR A 44 11.53 28.12 -4.95
CA THR A 44 11.25 27.83 -3.53
C THR A 44 12.27 28.45 -2.57
N ASN A 45 13.40 28.96 -3.09
CA ASN A 45 14.57 29.40 -2.31
C ASN A 45 15.13 28.32 -1.37
N LYS A 46 14.87 27.04 -1.67
CA LYS A 46 15.33 25.88 -0.90
C LYS A 46 16.31 25.06 -1.71
N ALA A 47 17.55 25.00 -1.25
CA ALA A 47 18.62 24.25 -1.89
C ALA A 47 18.53 22.74 -1.62
N PHE A 48 17.59 22.06 -2.28
CA PHE A 48 17.50 20.60 -2.21
C PHE A 48 18.58 19.91 -3.07
N SER A 49 19.09 18.79 -2.60
CA SER A 49 19.99 17.94 -3.41
C SER A 49 19.20 17.17 -4.47
N LEU A 50 19.85 16.78 -5.57
CA LEU A 50 19.22 15.96 -6.62
C LEU A 50 18.66 14.65 -6.08
N GLY A 51 19.43 13.95 -5.23
CA GLY A 51 19.00 12.71 -4.61
C GLY A 51 17.79 12.91 -3.69
N THR A 52 17.76 14.02 -2.95
CA THR A 52 16.62 14.37 -2.09
C THR A 52 15.34 14.63 -2.90
N LEU A 53 15.44 15.34 -4.03
CA LEU A 53 14.31 15.62 -4.91
C LEU A 53 13.77 14.33 -5.54
N LYS A 54 14.65 13.48 -6.07
CA LYS A 54 14.28 12.19 -6.67
C LYS A 54 13.62 11.26 -5.65
N ASN A 55 14.26 11.05 -4.49
CA ASN A 55 13.72 10.20 -3.44
C ASN A 55 12.36 10.70 -2.93
N HIS A 56 12.19 12.02 -2.83
CA HIS A 56 10.92 12.61 -2.43
C HIS A 56 9.85 12.42 -3.51
N PHE A 57 10.18 12.67 -4.77
CA PHE A 57 9.32 12.42 -5.91
C PHE A 57 8.86 10.95 -5.99
N ASP A 58 9.79 9.99 -5.90
CA ASP A 58 9.48 8.56 -5.90
C ASP A 58 8.55 8.18 -4.73
N GLY A 59 8.79 8.79 -3.56
CA GLY A 59 7.93 8.65 -2.39
C GLY A 59 6.51 9.18 -2.60
N LEU A 60 6.36 10.34 -3.26
CA LEU A 60 5.05 10.90 -3.60
C LEU A 60 4.29 9.98 -4.56
N LEU A 61 4.95 9.49 -5.61
CA LEU A 61 4.36 8.61 -6.62
C LEU A 61 3.94 7.27 -6.01
N LEU A 62 4.79 6.66 -5.18
CA LEU A 62 4.50 5.39 -4.50
C LEU A 62 3.33 5.52 -3.52
N ASN A 63 3.30 6.61 -2.74
CA ASN A 63 2.21 6.88 -1.81
C ASN A 63 0.88 7.13 -2.53
N TRP A 64 0.91 7.85 -3.65
CA TRP A 64 -0.26 8.07 -4.48
C TRP A 64 -0.77 6.76 -5.10
N LEU A 65 0.10 5.90 -5.65
CA LEU A 65 -0.29 4.59 -6.18
C LEU A 65 -0.95 3.68 -5.13
N ARG A 66 -0.46 3.71 -3.89
CA ARG A 66 -1.08 2.98 -2.77
C ARG A 66 -2.46 3.53 -2.44
N LYS A 67 -2.62 4.86 -2.44
CA LYS A 67 -3.92 5.52 -2.23
C LYS A 67 -4.88 5.18 -3.37
N ASP A 68 -4.49 5.35 -4.63
CA ASP A 68 -5.31 5.05 -5.81
C ASP A 68 -5.79 3.59 -5.81
N LYS A 69 -4.91 2.63 -5.51
CA LYS A 69 -5.28 1.21 -5.37
C LYS A 69 -6.29 0.98 -4.24
N ALA A 70 -6.09 1.62 -3.08
CA ALA A 70 -7.02 1.52 -1.96
C ALA A 70 -8.38 2.18 -2.26
N ASN A 71 -8.40 3.19 -3.13
CA ASN A 71 -9.59 3.96 -3.49
C ASN A 71 -10.40 3.25 -4.59
N ARG A 72 -9.75 2.66 -5.60
CA ARG A 72 -10.40 1.77 -6.59
C ARG A 72 -11.10 0.57 -5.94
N ASN A 73 -10.57 0.08 -4.82
CA ASN A 73 -11.16 -1.02 -4.05
C ASN A 73 -12.33 -0.59 -3.15
N LYS A 74 -12.56 0.72 -2.97
CA LYS A 74 -13.67 1.27 -2.18
C LYS A 74 -14.77 1.77 -3.14
N SER A 75 -15.69 0.90 -3.52
CA SER A 75 -16.83 1.27 -4.36
C SER A 75 -17.71 2.33 -3.67
N GLY A 76 -17.84 3.52 -4.27
CA GLY A 76 -18.89 4.49 -3.95
C GLY A 76 -18.52 5.69 -3.07
N ILE A 77 -17.24 6.02 -2.90
CA ILE A 77 -16.79 7.24 -2.22
C ILE A 77 -16.37 8.27 -3.27
N GLU A 78 -17.02 9.44 -3.28
CA GLU A 78 -16.67 10.57 -4.14
C GLU A 78 -15.46 11.29 -3.53
N GLU A 79 -14.29 11.07 -4.12
CA GLU A 79 -13.02 11.60 -3.63
C GLU A 79 -12.74 13.00 -4.15
N THR A 80 -12.34 13.88 -3.24
CA THR A 80 -11.82 15.20 -3.57
C THR A 80 -10.34 15.06 -3.88
N TYR A 81 -10.00 14.99 -5.16
CA TYR A 81 -8.60 15.04 -5.61
C TYR A 81 -8.02 16.41 -5.28
N THR A 82 -6.83 16.42 -4.67
CA THR A 82 -6.04 17.65 -4.52
C THR A 82 -5.30 17.96 -5.81
N ASP A 83 -4.89 19.21 -6.03
CA ASP A 83 -4.10 19.60 -7.20
C ASP A 83 -2.82 18.75 -7.36
N ALA A 84 -2.22 18.33 -6.24
CA ALA A 84 -1.09 17.41 -6.23
C ALA A 84 -1.46 15.99 -6.73
N ASP A 85 -2.66 15.49 -6.42
CA ASP A 85 -3.12 14.18 -6.88
C ASP A 85 -3.38 14.17 -8.40
N VAL A 86 -3.88 15.28 -8.95
CA VAL A 86 -4.07 15.44 -10.40
C VAL A 86 -2.71 15.44 -11.11
N LEU A 87 -1.76 16.24 -10.61
CA LEU A 87 -0.41 16.28 -11.17
C LEU A 87 0.31 14.94 -11.04
N LEU A 88 0.12 14.21 -9.94
CA LEU A 88 0.70 12.87 -9.75
C LEU A 88 0.12 11.86 -10.74
N GLN A 89 -1.18 11.95 -11.05
CA GLN A 89 -1.79 11.14 -12.09
C GLN A 89 -1.18 11.44 -13.46
N GLU A 90 -1.07 12.72 -13.84
CA GLU A 90 -0.48 13.13 -15.11
C GLU A 90 0.98 12.69 -15.24
N VAL A 91 1.78 12.84 -14.18
CA VAL A 91 3.18 12.39 -14.16
C VAL A 91 3.28 10.88 -14.27
N TYR A 92 2.39 10.15 -13.60
CA TYR A 92 2.34 8.69 -13.71
C TYR A 92 2.00 8.26 -15.14
N GLU A 93 1.00 8.87 -15.76
CA GLU A 93 0.63 8.61 -17.15
C GLU A 93 1.80 8.92 -18.10
N LEU A 94 2.50 10.03 -17.90
CA LEU A 94 3.71 10.41 -18.65
C LEU A 94 4.80 9.33 -18.54
N SER A 95 5.04 8.81 -17.34
CA SER A 95 5.98 7.70 -17.10
C SER A 95 5.58 6.41 -17.83
N GLN A 96 4.28 6.09 -17.85
CA GLN A 96 3.76 4.89 -18.54
C GLN A 96 3.83 5.02 -20.07
N VAL A 97 3.61 6.21 -20.62
CA VAL A 97 3.76 6.47 -22.06
C VAL A 97 5.21 6.24 -22.48
N TYR A 98 6.17 6.76 -21.72
CA TYR A 98 7.59 6.54 -22.00
C TYR A 98 7.99 5.06 -21.91
N ASN A 99 7.54 4.35 -20.87
CA ASN A 99 7.82 2.91 -20.73
C ASN A 99 7.22 2.10 -21.90
N ARG A 100 6.04 2.47 -22.40
CA ARG A 100 5.45 1.84 -23.59
C ARG A 100 6.22 2.14 -24.86
N GLN A 101 6.68 3.38 -25.06
CA GLN A 101 7.52 3.76 -26.20
C GLN A 101 8.88 3.03 -26.17
N LYS A 102 9.46 2.83 -24.98
CA LYS A 102 10.68 2.06 -24.80
C LYS A 102 10.51 0.58 -25.18
N ILE A 103 9.37 -0.02 -24.84
CA ILE A 103 9.04 -1.41 -25.22
C ILE A 103 8.80 -1.55 -26.73
N LEU A 104 8.13 -0.57 -27.35
CA LEU A 104 7.89 -0.53 -28.79
C LEU A 104 9.19 -0.36 -29.58
N THR A 105 10.09 0.51 -29.13
CA THR A 105 11.39 0.73 -29.79
C THR A 105 12.31 -0.49 -29.67
N SER A 106 12.36 -1.17 -28.52
CA SER A 106 13.09 -2.44 -28.40
C SER A 106 12.52 -3.54 -29.31
N SER A 107 11.19 -3.60 -29.48
CA SER A 107 10.54 -4.57 -30.38
C SER A 107 10.79 -4.28 -31.85
N ILE A 108 10.96 -3.01 -32.24
CA ILE A 108 11.30 -2.61 -33.62
C ILE A 108 12.77 -2.94 -33.93
N ASP A 109 13.67 -2.80 -32.96
CA ASP A 109 15.06 -3.20 -33.12
C ASP A 109 15.20 -4.74 -33.24
N ASP A 110 14.37 -5.49 -32.51
CA ASP A 110 14.26 -6.95 -32.66
C ASP A 110 13.66 -7.34 -34.03
N GLU A 111 12.62 -6.65 -34.51
CA GLU A 111 12.06 -6.88 -35.85
C GLU A 111 13.05 -6.54 -36.97
N LYS A 112 13.82 -5.46 -36.84
CA LYS A 112 14.89 -5.12 -37.77
C LYS A 112 16.00 -6.15 -37.77
N ALA A 113 16.39 -6.67 -36.61
CA ALA A 113 17.38 -7.74 -36.51
C ALA A 113 16.88 -9.05 -37.16
N ILE A 114 15.59 -9.38 -37.02
CA ILE A 114 14.96 -10.53 -37.69
C ILE A 114 14.89 -10.31 -39.22
N GLN A 115 14.63 -9.09 -39.66
CA GLN A 115 14.57 -8.74 -41.08
C GLN A 115 15.97 -8.72 -41.72
N GLU A 116 16.98 -8.25 -41.01
CA GLU A 116 18.38 -8.28 -41.43
C GLU A 116 18.92 -9.73 -41.50
N TYR A 117 18.55 -10.58 -40.52
CA TYR A 117 18.85 -12.01 -40.54
C TYR A 117 18.14 -12.76 -41.69
N SER A 118 16.89 -12.38 -42.00
CA SER A 118 16.11 -12.88 -43.15
C SER A 118 16.76 -12.51 -44.49
N VAL A 119 17.25 -11.27 -44.63
CA VAL A 119 17.95 -10.80 -45.83
C VAL A 119 19.29 -11.52 -46.00
N THR A 120 20.06 -11.74 -44.94
CA THR A 120 21.31 -12.53 -45.01
C THR A 120 21.04 -14.00 -45.37
N ALA A 121 19.98 -14.61 -44.84
CA ALA A 121 19.59 -15.98 -45.20
C ALA A 121 19.07 -16.11 -46.65
N GLN A 122 18.45 -15.06 -47.19
CA GLN A 122 18.08 -15.00 -48.62
C GLN A 122 19.28 -14.84 -49.54
N ILE A 123 20.32 -14.13 -49.11
CA ILE A 123 21.59 -13.99 -49.85
C ILE A 123 22.33 -15.34 -49.89
N GLU A 124 22.43 -16.06 -48.77
CA GLU A 124 23.03 -17.40 -48.72
C GLU A 124 22.25 -18.44 -49.55
N ASN A 125 20.92 -18.33 -49.63
CA ASN A 125 20.11 -19.18 -50.51
C ASN A 125 20.27 -18.82 -52.00
N LYS A 126 20.59 -17.57 -52.33
CA LYS A 126 20.90 -17.14 -53.70
C LYS A 126 22.26 -17.64 -54.15
N GLU A 127 23.26 -17.62 -53.27
CA GLU A 127 24.59 -18.19 -53.54
C GLU A 127 24.53 -19.71 -53.68
N ASN A 128 23.71 -20.41 -52.88
CA ASN A 128 23.50 -21.85 -53.02
C ASN A 128 22.73 -22.24 -54.30
N ASN A 129 21.79 -21.41 -54.77
CA ASN A 129 21.10 -21.63 -56.06
C ASN A 129 22.01 -21.34 -57.27
N GLU A 130 22.92 -20.36 -57.20
CA GLU A 130 23.91 -20.14 -58.26
C GLU A 130 24.92 -21.29 -58.39
N VAL A 131 25.17 -22.05 -57.32
CA VAL A 131 26.00 -23.26 -57.37
C VAL A 131 25.25 -24.41 -58.07
N ILE A 132 23.93 -24.53 -57.88
CA ILE A 132 23.10 -25.55 -58.56
C ILE A 132 22.91 -25.22 -60.05
N GLU A 133 22.86 -23.93 -60.42
CA GLU A 133 22.75 -23.51 -61.83
C GLU A 133 24.07 -23.68 -62.62
N ARG A 134 25.23 -23.76 -61.95
CA ARG A 134 26.51 -24.10 -62.60
C ARG A 134 26.63 -25.59 -62.93
N ASP A 135 26.01 -26.47 -62.14
CA ASP A 135 26.05 -27.92 -62.39
C ASP A 135 25.06 -28.40 -63.47
N HIS A 136 24.07 -27.58 -63.84
CA HIS A 136 23.16 -27.85 -64.96
C HIS A 136 23.65 -27.32 -66.32
N ALA A 137 24.87 -26.78 -66.41
CA ALA A 137 25.47 -26.31 -67.67
C ALA A 137 26.16 -27.41 -68.50
N TYR A 138 26.18 -28.67 -68.04
CA TYR A 138 26.88 -29.77 -68.73
C TYR A 138 25.95 -30.88 -69.26
N CYS A 139 24.88 -30.53 -69.98
CA CYS A 139 24.35 -31.42 -71.01
C CYS A 139 23.53 -30.67 -72.06
N ASN A 140 24.18 -29.81 -72.84
CA ASN A 140 23.61 -29.35 -74.11
C ASN A 140 24.65 -29.44 -75.24
N THR A 141 25.17 -30.66 -75.45
CA THR A 141 25.95 -30.96 -76.65
C THR A 141 25.00 -31.16 -77.82
N LYS A 142 25.00 -30.16 -78.70
CA LYS A 142 24.52 -30.16 -80.09
C LYS A 142 24.67 -31.54 -80.76
N LYS A 143 23.57 -32.29 -80.93
CA LYS A 143 23.46 -33.34 -81.95
C LYS A 143 22.86 -32.73 -83.22
N LYS A 144 23.73 -32.31 -84.14
CA LYS A 144 23.38 -32.14 -85.56
C LYS A 144 23.06 -33.52 -86.13
N THR A 145 21.81 -33.92 -86.15
CA THR A 145 21.36 -35.03 -87.00
C THR A 145 21.03 -34.48 -88.39
N ARG A 146 21.80 -34.96 -89.37
CA ARG A 146 21.56 -34.74 -90.81
C ARG A 146 20.13 -35.12 -91.14
N ARG A 147 19.38 -34.19 -91.73
CA ARG A 147 18.10 -34.46 -92.38
C ARG A 147 18.36 -35.41 -93.55
N THR A 148 17.97 -36.66 -93.39
CA THR A 148 17.69 -37.54 -94.51
C THR A 148 16.20 -37.45 -94.76
N ASP A 149 15.81 -36.84 -95.88
CA ASP A 149 14.44 -36.79 -96.35
C ASP A 149 13.94 -38.21 -96.61
N LYS A 150 13.19 -38.76 -95.66
CA LYS A 150 12.32 -39.93 -95.86
C LYS A 150 10.87 -39.44 -95.79
N PRO A 151 10.01 -39.81 -96.75
CA PRO A 151 8.62 -39.38 -96.76
C PRO A 151 7.88 -40.00 -95.57
N VAL A 152 7.38 -39.15 -94.68
CA VAL A 152 6.56 -39.53 -93.53
C VAL A 152 5.19 -40.01 -94.05
N LYS A 153 5.07 -41.30 -94.36
CA LYS A 153 3.78 -42.00 -94.35
C LYS A 153 3.51 -42.48 -92.92
N GLY A 154 3.41 -41.54 -91.99
CA GLY A 154 2.89 -41.79 -90.65
C GLY A 154 1.39 -41.55 -90.69
N ASN A 155 0.60 -42.57 -90.36
CA ASN A 155 -0.85 -42.48 -90.31
C ASN A 155 -1.22 -41.32 -89.35
N ALA A 156 -2.00 -40.33 -89.79
CA ALA A 156 -2.31 -39.14 -88.98
C ALA A 156 -2.89 -39.49 -87.60
N LEU A 157 -3.54 -40.67 -87.51
CA LEU A 157 -4.04 -41.26 -86.29
C LEU A 157 -2.95 -41.58 -85.24
N ASP A 158 -1.77 -42.05 -85.67
CA ASP A 158 -0.67 -42.40 -84.76
C ASP A 158 -0.04 -41.17 -84.12
N PHE A 159 0.01 -40.05 -84.86
CA PHE A 159 0.47 -38.78 -84.31
C PHE A 159 -0.50 -38.25 -83.25
N LEU A 160 -1.81 -38.36 -83.49
CA LEU A 160 -2.83 -37.95 -82.52
C LEU A 160 -2.79 -38.83 -81.25
N ASN A 161 -2.59 -40.14 -81.40
CA ASN A 161 -2.45 -41.05 -80.26
C ASN A 161 -1.14 -40.79 -79.47
N LYS A 162 -0.03 -40.51 -80.14
CA LYS A 162 1.23 -40.12 -79.49
C LYS A 162 1.15 -38.77 -78.78
N LYS A 163 0.45 -37.80 -79.37
CA LYS A 163 0.20 -36.51 -78.73
C LYS A 163 -0.67 -36.67 -77.48
N ARG A 164 -1.76 -37.43 -77.58
CA ARG A 164 -2.65 -37.71 -76.44
C ARG A 164 -1.93 -38.43 -75.28
N THR A 165 -1.06 -39.38 -75.59
CA THR A 165 -0.26 -40.09 -74.57
C THR A 165 0.78 -39.18 -73.93
N ALA A 166 1.49 -38.36 -74.70
CA ALA A 166 2.40 -37.34 -74.18
C ALA A 166 1.66 -36.31 -73.30
N ASP A 167 0.49 -35.82 -73.72
CA ASP A 167 -0.32 -34.89 -72.94
C ASP A 167 -0.81 -35.52 -71.63
N ASN A 168 -1.14 -36.82 -71.63
CA ASN A 168 -1.50 -37.56 -70.41
C ASN A 168 -0.29 -37.76 -69.48
N GLU A 169 0.89 -38.06 -70.03
CA GLU A 169 2.13 -38.19 -69.25
C GLU A 169 2.54 -36.87 -68.60
N ILE A 170 2.37 -35.74 -69.32
CA ILE A 170 2.60 -34.40 -68.78
C ILE A 170 1.67 -34.15 -67.59
N LYS A 171 0.37 -34.41 -67.74
CA LYS A 171 -0.61 -34.27 -66.65
C LYS A 171 -0.30 -35.15 -65.45
N LEU A 172 0.16 -36.38 -65.68
CA LEU A 172 0.54 -37.28 -64.59
C LEU A 172 1.75 -36.72 -63.81
N ARG A 173 2.76 -36.20 -64.51
CA ARG A 173 3.91 -35.53 -63.87
C ARG A 173 3.52 -34.26 -63.13
N GLU A 174 2.58 -33.48 -63.68
CA GLU A 174 2.04 -32.30 -62.99
C GLU A 174 1.37 -32.68 -61.67
N LEU A 175 0.53 -33.73 -61.68
CA LEU A 175 -0.10 -34.27 -60.47
C LEU A 175 0.93 -34.79 -59.46
N GLU A 176 1.96 -35.52 -59.90
CA GLU A 176 3.04 -35.98 -59.01
C GLU A 176 3.82 -34.82 -58.36
N LEU A 177 4.06 -33.75 -59.11
CA LEU A 177 4.71 -32.55 -58.58
C LEU A 177 3.81 -31.82 -57.58
N GLU A 178 2.51 -31.76 -57.81
CA GLU A 178 1.54 -31.23 -56.86
C GLU A 178 1.47 -32.06 -55.58
N GLU A 179 1.42 -33.38 -55.67
CA GLU A 179 1.48 -34.26 -54.50
C GLU A 179 2.76 -34.06 -53.68
N ARG A 180 3.90 -33.87 -54.36
CA ARG A 180 5.18 -33.60 -53.69
C ARG A 180 5.19 -32.24 -53.00
N LYS A 181 4.63 -31.21 -53.63
CA LYS A 181 4.47 -29.88 -53.01
C LYS A 181 3.60 -29.96 -51.76
N PHE A 182 2.47 -30.67 -51.85
CA PHE A 182 1.58 -30.87 -50.71
C PHE A 182 2.26 -31.58 -49.54
N LYS A 183 3.05 -32.63 -49.81
CA LYS A 183 3.84 -33.34 -48.77
C LYS A 183 4.89 -32.43 -48.11
N LEU A 184 5.54 -31.56 -48.87
CA LEU A 184 6.50 -30.60 -48.34
C LEU A 184 5.82 -29.55 -47.47
N GLU A 185 4.65 -29.05 -47.87
CA GLU A 185 3.85 -28.12 -47.08
C GLU A 185 3.37 -28.75 -45.77
N GLU A 186 2.87 -29.99 -45.82
CA GLU A 186 2.48 -30.75 -44.62
C GLU A 186 3.67 -30.95 -43.66
N TYR A 187 4.86 -31.24 -44.20
CA TYR A 187 6.07 -31.38 -43.39
C TYR A 187 6.51 -30.04 -42.78
N SER A 188 6.41 -28.95 -43.55
CA SER A 188 6.71 -27.59 -43.07
C SER A 188 5.78 -27.19 -41.92
N LEU A 189 4.48 -27.44 -42.06
CA LEU A 189 3.50 -27.18 -40.99
C LEU A 189 3.83 -27.96 -39.72
N LYS A 190 4.18 -29.25 -39.85
CA LYS A 190 4.59 -30.08 -38.71
C LYS A 190 5.85 -29.57 -38.00
N LEU A 191 6.80 -29.00 -38.73
CA LEU A 191 7.98 -28.39 -38.13
C LEU A 191 7.62 -27.11 -37.37
N GLU A 192 6.73 -26.28 -37.92
CA GLU A 192 6.28 -25.05 -37.27
C GLU A 192 5.49 -25.35 -35.99
N GLU A 193 4.59 -26.34 -36.02
CA GLU A 193 3.88 -26.82 -34.83
C GLU A 193 4.84 -27.27 -33.73
N ARG A 194 5.90 -28.02 -34.09
CA ARG A 194 6.93 -28.44 -33.12
C ARG A 194 7.69 -27.26 -32.55
N LYS A 195 7.99 -26.25 -33.38
CA LYS A 195 8.71 -25.04 -32.96
C LYS A 195 7.88 -24.23 -31.97
N ILE A 196 6.59 -24.02 -32.27
CA ILE A 196 5.63 -23.38 -31.37
C ILE A 196 5.57 -24.14 -30.04
N LYS A 197 5.46 -25.47 -30.09
CA LYS A 197 5.40 -26.30 -28.89
C LYS A 197 6.65 -26.16 -28.01
N ILE A 198 7.85 -26.14 -28.60
CA ILE A 198 9.10 -25.94 -27.85
C ILE A 198 9.12 -24.56 -27.19
N GLN A 199 8.64 -23.52 -27.88
CA GLN A 199 8.54 -22.17 -27.31
C GLN A 199 7.54 -22.11 -26.16
N GLU A 200 6.38 -22.75 -26.29
CA GLU A 200 5.39 -22.85 -25.21
C GLU A 200 5.97 -23.56 -23.98
N ASP A 201 6.67 -24.68 -24.17
CA ASP A 201 7.32 -25.43 -23.10
C ASP A 201 8.42 -24.59 -22.40
N GLN A 202 9.20 -23.82 -23.16
CA GLN A 202 10.20 -22.89 -22.60
C GLN A 202 9.54 -21.80 -21.75
N LEU A 203 8.47 -21.18 -22.24
CA LEU A 203 7.73 -20.18 -21.48
C LEU A 203 7.13 -20.76 -20.20
N GLN A 204 6.54 -21.95 -20.27
CA GLN A 204 6.02 -22.65 -19.10
C GLN A 204 7.12 -22.90 -18.05
N PHE A 205 8.29 -23.37 -18.49
CA PHE A 205 9.43 -23.57 -17.63
C PHE A 205 9.86 -22.28 -16.92
N ASP A 206 9.99 -21.17 -17.67
CA ASP A 206 10.35 -19.86 -17.13
C ASP A 206 9.33 -19.34 -16.11
N PHE A 207 8.03 -19.54 -16.36
CA PHE A 207 6.98 -19.18 -15.41
C PHE A 207 7.07 -19.98 -14.11
N VAL A 208 7.28 -21.29 -14.21
CA VAL A 208 7.44 -22.17 -13.04
C VAL A 208 8.68 -21.78 -12.24
N GLU A 209 9.79 -21.50 -12.90
CA GLU A 209 11.03 -21.10 -12.23
C GLU A 209 10.89 -19.74 -11.53
N LYS A 210 10.27 -18.76 -12.17
CA LYS A 210 9.96 -17.46 -11.56
C LYS A 210 9.05 -17.60 -10.34
N ARG A 211 8.01 -18.44 -10.42
CA ARG A 211 7.10 -18.69 -9.30
C ARG A 211 7.85 -19.31 -8.12
N ARG A 212 8.70 -20.30 -8.36
CA ARG A 212 9.53 -20.93 -7.32
C ARG A 212 10.49 -19.94 -6.67
N LYS A 213 11.11 -19.04 -7.45
CA LYS A 213 11.99 -17.97 -6.92
C LYS A 213 11.22 -17.04 -6.00
N LEU A 214 10.02 -16.63 -6.39
CA LEU A 214 9.16 -15.77 -5.58
C LEU A 214 8.72 -16.46 -4.27
N GLU A 215 8.37 -17.75 -4.33
CA GLU A 215 8.03 -18.55 -3.14
C GLU A 215 9.20 -18.63 -2.15
N MET A 216 10.42 -18.91 -2.61
CA MET A 216 11.61 -18.92 -1.76
C MET A 216 11.90 -17.54 -1.15
N GLU A 217 11.68 -16.44 -1.88
CA GLU A 217 11.86 -15.09 -1.37
C GLU A 217 10.83 -14.74 -0.29
N VAL A 218 9.58 -15.13 -0.50
CA VAL A 218 8.51 -14.99 0.51
C VAL A 218 8.85 -15.78 1.76
N GLU A 219 9.30 -17.03 1.62
CA GLU A 219 9.69 -17.88 2.75
C GLU A 219 10.87 -17.26 3.53
N LYS A 220 11.89 -16.78 2.82
CA LYS A 220 13.03 -16.09 3.44
C LYS A 220 12.59 -14.83 4.19
N HIS A 221 11.67 -14.05 3.62
CA HIS A 221 11.11 -12.88 4.30
C HIS A 221 10.29 -13.26 5.53
N GLN A 222 9.53 -14.36 5.45
CA GLN A 222 8.74 -14.86 6.56
C GLN A 222 9.63 -15.30 7.73
N VAL A 223 10.70 -16.06 7.46
CA VAL A 223 11.69 -16.44 8.48
C VAL A 223 12.29 -15.20 9.14
N TYR A 224 12.70 -14.20 8.37
CA TYR A 224 13.23 -12.95 8.92
C TYR A 224 12.22 -12.21 9.81
N VAL A 225 10.95 -12.16 9.40
CA VAL A 225 9.88 -11.54 10.18
C VAL A 225 9.66 -12.30 11.50
N ASP A 226 9.70 -13.63 11.47
CA ASP A 226 9.49 -14.46 12.65
C ASP A 226 10.69 -14.42 13.62
N GLU A 227 11.93 -14.39 13.11
CA GLU A 227 13.12 -14.11 13.91
C GLU A 227 13.01 -12.75 14.62
N ARG A 228 12.57 -11.71 13.90
CA ARG A 228 12.35 -10.38 14.49
C ARG A 228 11.27 -10.35 15.55
N LYS A 229 10.19 -11.12 15.38
CA LYS A 229 9.15 -11.28 16.41
C LYS A 229 9.71 -11.99 17.64
N GLN A 230 10.45 -13.07 17.45
CA GLN A 230 11.05 -13.84 18.54
C GLN A 230 12.06 -12.99 19.34
N MET A 231 12.85 -12.16 18.65
CA MET A 231 13.79 -11.21 19.29
C MET A 231 13.11 -10.14 20.15
N HIS A 232 11.78 -9.99 20.14
CA HIS A 232 11.07 -9.02 20.97
C HIS A 232 9.97 -9.67 21.82
N GLU A 233 9.94 -11.00 21.92
CA GLU A 233 8.92 -11.70 22.67
C GLU A 233 9.25 -11.74 24.17
N VAL A 234 8.26 -11.39 25.01
CA VAL A 234 8.45 -11.39 26.46
C VAL A 234 8.34 -12.82 26.99
N THR A 235 9.49 -13.41 27.31
CA THR A 235 9.58 -14.76 27.87
C THR A 235 9.09 -14.87 29.32
N THR A 236 8.91 -16.10 29.79
CA THR A 236 8.52 -16.42 31.18
C THR A 236 9.48 -15.84 32.23
N SER A 237 10.79 -15.84 31.95
CA SER A 237 11.81 -15.32 32.86
C SER A 237 11.66 -13.83 33.11
N HIS A 238 11.29 -13.05 32.09
CA HIS A 238 10.97 -11.62 32.25
C HIS A 238 9.79 -11.42 33.20
N TRP A 239 8.73 -12.22 33.08
CA TRP A 239 7.56 -12.12 33.96
C TRP A 239 7.88 -12.53 35.40
N GLN A 240 8.77 -13.50 35.59
CA GLN A 240 9.22 -13.90 36.92
C GLN A 240 10.02 -12.78 37.59
N LEU A 241 11.01 -12.20 36.91
CA LEU A 241 11.79 -11.08 37.41
C LEU A 241 10.90 -9.85 37.66
N PHE A 242 9.96 -9.57 36.75
CA PHE A 242 9.00 -8.49 36.94
C PHE A 242 8.15 -8.68 38.21
N LEU A 243 7.67 -9.90 38.48
CA LEU A 243 6.87 -10.18 39.67
C LEU A 243 7.68 -10.06 40.96
N GLU A 244 8.94 -10.47 40.96
CA GLU A 244 9.85 -10.25 42.10
C GLU A 244 10.06 -8.77 42.39
N LEU A 245 10.25 -7.95 41.35
CA LEU A 245 10.34 -6.50 41.47
C LEU A 245 8.99 -5.89 41.93
N ALA A 246 7.87 -6.41 41.45
CA ALA A 246 6.54 -5.95 41.85
C ALA A 246 6.18 -6.29 43.32
N GLU A 247 6.74 -7.38 43.87
CA GLU A 247 6.64 -7.70 45.30
C GLU A 247 7.41 -6.69 46.16
N GLN A 248 8.60 -6.29 45.70
CA GLN A 248 9.40 -5.27 46.37
C GLN A 248 8.78 -3.86 46.26
N PHE A 249 8.07 -3.59 45.17
CA PHE A 249 7.46 -2.29 44.89
C PHE A 249 5.97 -2.40 44.50
N PRO A 250 5.04 -2.55 45.47
CA PRO A 250 3.60 -2.69 45.19
C PRO A 250 2.98 -1.51 44.41
N ALA A 251 3.55 -0.30 44.56
CA ALA A 251 3.14 0.90 43.82
C ALA A 251 3.24 0.74 42.29
N LEU A 252 4.10 -0.17 41.81
CA LEU A 252 4.26 -0.51 40.40
C LEU A 252 3.00 -1.15 39.80
N ILE A 253 2.29 -1.96 40.60
CA ILE A 253 1.08 -2.66 40.15
C ILE A 253 -0.14 -1.74 40.18
N THR A 254 -0.24 -0.91 41.23
CA THR A 254 -1.36 0.01 41.44
C THR A 254 -1.23 1.32 40.66
N SER A 255 -0.04 1.65 40.17
CA SER A 255 0.29 2.92 39.52
C SER A 255 0.02 4.16 40.40
N LYS A 256 -0.09 3.96 41.71
CA LYS A 256 -0.38 5.01 42.69
C LYS A 256 0.92 5.45 43.34
N PHE A 257 1.59 6.43 42.73
CA PHE A 257 2.73 7.11 43.32
C PHE A 257 2.22 8.43 43.92
N ASN A 258 2.12 8.49 45.24
CA ASN A 258 1.54 9.63 45.95
C ASN A 258 2.59 10.75 46.13
N GLY A 259 2.13 12.00 46.05
CA GLY A 259 2.94 13.19 46.35
C GLY A 259 3.47 13.94 45.11
N PRO A 260 4.05 15.14 45.30
CA PRO A 260 4.46 16.04 44.22
C PRO A 260 5.57 15.48 43.33
N GLN A 261 6.34 14.51 43.82
CA GLN A 261 7.39 13.82 43.07
C GLN A 261 6.98 12.42 42.58
N GLY A 262 5.73 12.00 42.78
CA GLY A 262 5.29 10.63 42.48
C GLY A 262 5.50 10.21 41.03
N LYS A 263 5.28 11.13 40.06
CA LYS A 263 5.52 10.86 38.63
C LYS A 263 7.01 10.62 38.33
N ALA A 264 7.89 11.43 38.93
CA ALA A 264 9.33 11.32 38.73
C ALA A 264 9.87 10.01 39.33
N GLN A 265 9.47 9.68 40.56
CA GLN A 265 9.82 8.42 41.23
C GLN A 265 9.33 7.19 40.46
N GLY A 266 8.10 7.25 39.93
CA GLY A 266 7.57 6.20 39.08
C GLY A 266 8.39 6.01 37.81
N ASN A 267 8.80 7.10 37.15
CA ASN A 267 9.64 7.03 35.96
C ASN A 267 11.05 6.48 36.25
N GLU A 268 11.69 6.86 37.36
CA GLU A 268 12.99 6.31 37.77
C GLU A 268 12.92 4.82 38.11
N LEU A 269 11.86 4.40 38.79
CA LEU A 269 11.62 2.98 39.07
C LEU A 269 11.45 2.19 37.78
N TRP A 270 10.66 2.70 36.84
CA TRP A 270 10.47 2.09 35.53
C TRP A 270 11.75 2.06 34.69
N LYS A 271 12.62 3.07 34.77
CA LYS A 271 13.96 3.06 34.16
C LYS A 271 14.79 1.89 34.69
N THR A 272 14.82 1.72 36.01
CA THR A 272 15.56 0.63 36.67
C THR A 272 15.03 -0.75 36.29
N ILE A 273 13.70 -0.89 36.26
CA ILE A 273 13.04 -2.14 35.87
C ILE A 273 13.31 -2.47 34.41
N ALA A 274 13.18 -1.50 33.50
CA ALA A 274 13.46 -1.71 32.07
C ALA A 274 14.91 -2.13 31.84
N ALA A 275 15.88 -1.51 32.52
CA ALA A 275 17.28 -1.90 32.44
C ALA A 275 17.51 -3.35 32.92
N ARG A 276 16.91 -3.74 34.05
CA ARG A 276 17.02 -5.13 34.56
C ARG A 276 16.35 -6.15 33.65
N LEU A 277 15.20 -5.81 33.07
CA LEU A 277 14.49 -6.70 32.15
C LEU A 277 15.24 -6.85 30.83
N ASN A 278 15.74 -5.76 30.24
CA ASN A 278 16.54 -5.81 29.01
C ASN A 278 17.88 -6.55 29.24
N GLY A 279 18.41 -6.52 30.47
CA GLY A 279 19.59 -7.30 30.86
C GLY A 279 19.42 -8.83 30.81
N LEU A 280 18.18 -9.34 30.73
CA LEU A 280 17.92 -10.78 30.54
C LEU A 280 18.06 -11.23 29.06
N GLY A 281 18.27 -10.30 28.13
CA GLY A 281 18.39 -10.56 26.69
C GLY A 281 17.05 -10.52 25.94
N TYR A 282 17.04 -10.97 24.68
CA TYR A 282 15.85 -11.00 23.80
C TYR A 282 15.28 -9.62 23.44
N GLY A 283 16.18 -8.71 23.05
CA GLY A 283 15.86 -7.40 22.49
C GLY A 283 15.77 -6.28 23.52
N GLU A 284 15.93 -5.05 23.06
CA GLU A 284 15.80 -3.85 23.91
C GLU A 284 14.38 -3.32 23.79
N LYS A 285 13.65 -3.30 24.91
CA LYS A 285 12.34 -2.65 24.98
C LYS A 285 12.45 -1.34 25.73
N THR A 286 11.75 -0.34 25.21
CA THR A 286 11.56 0.94 25.87
C THR A 286 10.64 0.78 27.09
N ILE A 287 10.66 1.77 27.98
CA ILE A 287 9.80 1.80 29.17
C ILE A 287 8.32 1.73 28.79
N LEU A 288 7.91 2.42 27.73
CA LEU A 288 6.53 2.43 27.24
C LEU A 288 6.09 1.05 26.74
N GLU A 289 6.98 0.32 26.06
CA GLU A 289 6.72 -1.03 25.60
C GLU A 289 6.58 -2.01 26.77
N TRP A 290 7.41 -1.87 27.81
CA TRP A 290 7.27 -2.66 29.04
C TRP A 290 5.96 -2.36 29.79
N ARG A 291 5.58 -1.08 29.91
CA ARG A 291 4.30 -0.68 30.49
C ARG A 291 3.11 -1.25 29.72
N ARG A 292 3.18 -1.21 28.39
CA ARG A 292 2.15 -1.77 27.50
C ARG A 292 2.07 -3.28 27.63
N ALA A 293 3.21 -3.97 27.59
CA ALA A 293 3.27 -5.42 27.77
C ALA A 293 2.65 -5.85 29.12
N LEU A 294 2.93 -5.11 30.19
CA LEU A 294 2.32 -5.34 31.49
C LEU A 294 0.81 -5.10 31.48
N LYS A 295 0.34 -4.01 30.88
CA LYS A 295 -1.09 -3.70 30.75
C LYS A 295 -1.84 -4.82 30.03
N ASP A 296 -1.29 -5.29 28.92
CA ASP A 296 -1.87 -6.39 28.14
C ASP A 296 -1.83 -7.70 28.90
N TRP A 297 -0.75 -7.99 29.62
CA TRP A 297 -0.65 -9.19 30.47
C TRP A 297 -1.68 -9.17 31.61
N LYS A 298 -1.81 -8.04 32.32
CA LYS A 298 -2.86 -7.85 33.34
C LYS A 298 -4.25 -8.10 32.77
N SER A 299 -4.54 -7.55 31.58
CA SER A 299 -5.83 -7.75 30.90
C SER A 299 -6.09 -9.23 30.59
N LYS A 300 -5.10 -9.92 29.98
CA LYS A 300 -5.19 -11.35 29.68
C LYS A 300 -5.43 -12.20 30.93
N VAL A 301 -4.73 -11.90 32.03
CA VAL A 301 -4.89 -12.62 33.30
C VAL A 301 -6.28 -12.40 33.90
N LYS A 302 -6.79 -11.16 33.92
CA LYS A 302 -8.16 -10.87 34.39
C LYS A 302 -9.21 -11.61 33.58
N VAL A 303 -9.10 -11.57 32.25
CA VAL A 303 -10.05 -12.27 31.36
C VAL A 303 -10.03 -13.77 31.63
N LYS A 304 -8.84 -14.37 31.75
CA LYS A 304 -8.70 -15.80 32.05
C LYS A 304 -9.28 -16.16 33.43
N ALA A 305 -8.99 -15.35 34.45
CA ALA A 305 -9.53 -15.54 35.80
C ALA A 305 -11.05 -15.40 35.85
N SER A 306 -11.61 -14.41 35.14
CA SER A 306 -13.06 -14.22 35.02
C SER A 306 -13.73 -15.42 34.36
N LYS A 307 -13.15 -15.95 33.27
CA LYS A 307 -13.68 -17.14 32.59
C LYS A 307 -13.69 -18.37 33.51
N LEU A 308 -12.60 -18.61 34.25
CA LEU A 308 -12.50 -19.70 35.22
C LEU A 308 -13.54 -19.56 36.34
N ARG A 309 -13.77 -18.32 36.83
CA ARG A 309 -14.82 -18.05 37.81
C ARG A 309 -16.21 -18.33 37.25
N CYS A 310 -16.54 -17.82 36.06
CA CYS A 310 -17.84 -18.09 35.42
C CYS A 310 -18.08 -19.60 35.27
N SER A 311 -17.08 -20.37 34.81
CA SER A 311 -17.23 -21.82 34.72
C SER A 311 -17.43 -22.50 36.07
N SER A 312 -16.84 -21.97 37.16
CA SER A 312 -17.03 -22.53 38.51
C SER A 312 -18.41 -22.21 39.11
N THR A 313 -19.06 -21.12 38.67
CA THR A 313 -20.38 -20.68 39.16
C THR A 313 -21.53 -21.21 38.32
N LEU A 314 -21.27 -21.70 37.09
CA LEU A 314 -22.28 -22.35 36.26
C LEU A 314 -22.64 -23.72 36.82
N THR A 315 -23.83 -23.83 37.42
CA THR A 315 -24.39 -25.07 37.97
C THR A 315 -24.99 -26.02 36.91
N GLY A 316 -24.75 -25.75 35.63
CA GLY A 316 -25.27 -26.51 34.48
C GLY A 316 -24.19 -27.27 33.71
N GLY A 317 -23.54 -28.25 34.33
CA GLY A 317 -22.93 -29.44 33.70
C GLY A 317 -21.96 -29.32 32.51
N GLY A 318 -21.53 -28.13 32.09
CA GLY A 318 -20.64 -27.94 30.94
C GLY A 318 -19.15 -28.06 31.30
N SER A 319 -18.41 -28.90 30.59
CA SER A 319 -16.93 -28.91 30.59
C SER A 319 -16.41 -27.52 30.21
N CYS A 320 -15.51 -26.96 31.02
CA CYS A 320 -14.81 -25.73 30.68
C CYS A 320 -13.47 -26.06 30.03
N ASP A 321 -13.34 -25.77 28.73
CA ASP A 321 -12.10 -26.01 27.97
C ASP A 321 -11.00 -24.98 28.28
N THR A 322 -11.17 -24.13 29.30
CA THR A 322 -10.17 -23.10 29.63
C THR A 322 -9.03 -23.72 30.45
N PRO A 323 -7.77 -23.69 29.95
CA PRO A 323 -6.64 -24.25 30.69
C PRO A 323 -6.46 -23.59 32.06
N PRO A 324 -6.00 -24.33 33.07
CA PRO A 324 -5.76 -23.78 34.39
C PRO A 324 -4.77 -22.60 34.36
N MET A 325 -4.90 -21.70 35.32
CA MET A 325 -4.05 -20.50 35.42
C MET A 325 -2.65 -20.89 35.90
N THR A 326 -1.59 -20.37 35.26
CA THR A 326 -0.20 -20.70 35.63
C THR A 326 0.18 -20.05 36.97
N GLY A 327 1.24 -20.56 37.62
CA GLY A 327 1.72 -20.04 38.91
C GLY A 327 2.01 -18.53 38.88
N LEU A 328 2.64 -18.04 37.82
CA LEU A 328 2.92 -16.60 37.64
C LEU A 328 1.64 -15.78 37.47
N GLN A 329 0.64 -16.29 36.76
CA GLN A 329 -0.65 -15.63 36.58
C GLN A 329 -1.41 -15.53 37.90
N LYS A 330 -1.38 -16.58 38.73
CA LYS A 330 -1.92 -16.57 40.10
C LYS A 330 -1.21 -15.55 40.99
N LYS A 331 0.12 -15.50 40.92
CA LYS A 331 0.96 -14.55 41.66
C LYS A 331 0.65 -13.10 41.30
N LEU A 332 0.56 -12.79 40.00
CA LEU A 332 0.14 -11.46 39.52
C LEU A 332 -1.24 -11.08 40.06
N LEU A 333 -2.19 -11.99 39.99
CA LEU A 333 -3.56 -11.74 40.43
C LEU A 333 -3.64 -11.45 41.94
N GLY A 334 -2.82 -12.14 42.73
CA GLY A 334 -2.64 -11.85 44.16
C GLY A 334 -2.14 -10.44 44.41
N LEU A 335 -1.13 -9.98 43.66
CA LEU A 335 -0.58 -8.63 43.76
C LEU A 335 -1.56 -7.53 43.33
N MET A 336 -2.45 -7.81 42.36
CA MET A 336 -3.47 -6.86 41.91
C MET A 336 -4.63 -6.69 42.90
N GLY A 337 -4.82 -7.65 43.80
CA GLY A 337 -5.89 -7.67 44.80
C GLY A 337 -7.25 -8.14 44.25
N ARG A 338 -8.10 -8.65 45.17
CA ARG A 338 -9.44 -9.21 44.86
C ARG A 338 -10.42 -8.20 44.24
N LYS A 339 -10.33 -6.93 44.62
CA LYS A 339 -11.16 -5.83 44.07
C LYS A 339 -11.10 -5.72 42.55
N CYS A 340 -9.99 -6.15 41.96
CA CYS A 340 -9.80 -6.17 40.52
C CYS A 340 -10.71 -7.17 39.77
N LEU A 341 -11.19 -8.22 40.45
CA LEU A 341 -12.05 -9.27 39.89
C LEU A 341 -13.51 -9.14 40.33
N GLU A 342 -13.73 -8.65 41.55
CA GLU A 342 -15.04 -8.55 42.18
C GLU A 342 -15.77 -7.25 41.83
N GLY A 343 -15.02 -6.22 41.39
CA GLY A 343 -15.55 -4.85 41.28
C GLY A 343 -15.63 -4.20 42.66
N ASP A 344 -15.63 -2.87 42.73
CA ASP A 344 -15.93 -2.20 43.99
C ASP A 344 -17.44 -2.33 44.27
N GLU A 345 -17.82 -2.92 45.40
CA GLU A 345 -19.22 -2.98 45.88
C GLU A 345 -19.84 -1.57 45.95
N ASN A 346 -19.00 -0.56 46.19
CA ASN A 346 -19.41 0.84 46.22
C ASN A 346 -19.84 1.40 44.86
N ASN A 347 -19.41 0.79 43.76
CA ASN A 347 -19.68 1.22 42.39
C ASN A 347 -20.58 0.21 41.63
N SER A 348 -21.41 -0.53 42.37
CA SER A 348 -22.41 -1.42 41.77
C SER A 348 -23.40 -0.63 40.92
N ILE A 349 -23.62 -1.09 39.68
CA ILE A 349 -24.59 -0.54 38.72
C ILE A 349 -26.00 -0.45 39.33
N ASP A 350 -26.31 -1.32 40.29
CA ASP A 350 -27.62 -1.35 40.95
C ASP A 350 -27.93 -0.05 41.73
N LYS A 351 -26.91 0.69 42.18
CA LYS A 351 -27.10 2.00 42.87
C LYS A 351 -27.62 3.11 41.95
N TYR A 352 -27.48 2.93 40.64
CA TYR A 352 -27.86 3.91 39.61
C TYR A 352 -29.06 3.44 38.76
N LYS A 353 -29.54 2.21 39.00
CA LYS A 353 -30.67 1.63 38.28
C LYS A 353 -31.96 2.30 38.75
N GLY A 354 -32.55 3.15 37.90
CA GLY A 354 -33.82 3.84 38.16
C GLY A 354 -33.72 5.29 38.63
N LYS A 355 -32.51 5.86 38.76
CA LYS A 355 -32.30 7.29 39.04
C LYS A 355 -32.28 8.10 37.74
N SER A 356 -32.87 9.28 37.75
CA SER A 356 -32.76 10.23 36.63
C SER A 356 -31.35 10.84 36.57
N LEU A 357 -30.92 11.31 35.39
CA LEU A 357 -29.58 11.92 35.20
C LEU A 357 -29.32 13.12 36.14
N SER A 358 -30.37 13.74 36.68
CA SER A 358 -30.31 14.84 37.65
C SER A 358 -30.13 14.40 39.12
N GLU A 359 -30.34 13.13 39.45
CA GLU A 359 -30.25 12.58 40.82
C GLU A 359 -28.93 11.83 41.08
N ILE A 360 -28.02 11.80 40.10
CA ILE A 360 -26.70 11.21 40.25
C ILE A 360 -25.78 12.28 40.83
N GLU A 361 -25.61 12.27 42.14
CA GLU A 361 -24.53 13.01 42.80
C GLU A 361 -23.20 12.35 42.43
N VAL A 362 -22.40 13.04 41.61
CA VAL A 362 -21.05 12.61 41.29
C VAL A 362 -20.14 13.08 42.42
N GLU A 363 -19.66 12.15 43.23
CA GLU A 363 -18.59 12.44 44.20
C GLU A 363 -17.31 12.87 43.45
N ASP A 364 -16.77 14.03 43.82
CA ASP A 364 -15.61 14.69 43.18
C ASP A 364 -14.32 13.83 43.16
N ASP A 365 -14.27 12.75 43.95
CA ASP A 365 -13.12 11.84 44.05
C ASP A 365 -12.92 10.95 42.79
N ILE A 366 -13.92 10.82 41.92
CA ILE A 366 -13.82 10.01 40.69
C ILE A 366 -13.06 10.76 39.58
N LEU A 367 -13.04 12.10 39.60
CA LEU A 367 -12.42 12.93 38.55
C LEU A 367 -10.87 12.92 38.56
N GLN A 368 -10.25 12.37 39.61
CA GLN A 368 -8.79 12.29 39.71
C GLN A 368 -8.20 11.00 39.08
N ASN A 369 -9.00 9.95 38.86
CA ASN A 369 -8.47 8.64 38.48
C ASN A 369 -8.48 8.34 36.96
N GLU A 370 -9.20 9.13 36.16
CA GLU A 370 -9.25 8.98 34.69
C GLU A 370 -8.43 10.03 33.92
N ASN A 371 -7.85 11.02 34.61
CA ASN A 371 -7.03 12.09 34.02
C ASN A 371 -5.51 11.88 34.14
N ALA A 372 -5.03 10.65 34.25
CA ALA A 372 -3.65 10.33 33.86
C ALA A 372 -3.57 10.27 32.32
N SER A 373 -3.83 11.42 31.69
CA SER A 373 -3.51 11.68 30.29
C SER A 373 -1.99 11.68 30.17
N ASP A 374 -1.45 10.60 29.63
CA ASP A 374 -0.06 10.44 29.25
C ASP A 374 0.22 11.33 28.02
N SER A 375 0.38 12.62 28.29
CA SER A 375 0.92 13.61 27.36
C SER A 375 2.41 13.80 27.67
N ASP A 376 3.21 12.76 27.48
CA ASP A 376 4.67 12.89 27.48
C ASP A 376 5.13 13.38 26.09
N SER A 377 5.26 14.70 26.00
CA SER A 377 6.11 15.38 25.02
C SER A 377 7.41 15.71 25.72
N GLU A 378 8.39 14.80 25.69
CA GLU A 378 9.79 15.17 25.92
C GLU A 378 10.72 14.43 24.96
N ASN A 379 11.56 15.23 24.31
CA ASN A 379 12.76 14.87 23.58
C ASN A 379 13.63 13.93 24.42
N GLU A 380 14.04 12.79 23.86
CA GLU A 380 15.34 12.23 24.19
C GLU A 380 16.37 12.77 23.19
N GLU A 381 17.09 13.81 23.63
CA GLU A 381 18.41 14.11 23.10
C GLU A 381 19.36 13.02 23.60
N ASN A 382 19.77 12.16 22.69
CA ASN A 382 20.93 11.30 22.88
C ASN A 382 22.16 12.09 22.42
N LEU A 383 23.01 12.53 23.35
CA LEU A 383 24.28 13.17 23.02
C LEU A 383 25.37 12.70 23.97
N ASN A 384 26.24 11.85 23.42
CA ASN A 384 27.60 11.67 23.91
C ASN A 384 28.51 12.67 23.19
N SER A 385 29.45 13.20 23.96
CA SER A 385 30.66 13.99 23.64
C SER A 385 30.54 15.51 23.43
N GLU A 386 30.70 16.22 24.56
CA GLU A 386 31.85 17.08 24.89
C GLU A 386 32.06 18.49 24.25
N VAL A 387 32.07 19.49 25.16
CA VAL A 387 32.70 20.83 25.15
C VAL A 387 31.96 21.90 24.30
N ASN A 388 31.60 23.12 24.74
CA ASN A 388 32.09 24.01 25.80
C ASN A 388 30.94 24.87 26.38
N MET A 389 31.03 25.21 27.67
CA MET A 389 30.09 26.02 28.43
C MET A 389 30.70 27.40 28.63
N GLU A 390 30.23 28.44 27.95
CA GLU A 390 30.39 29.82 28.43
C GLU A 390 29.38 30.78 27.81
N GLU A 391 28.70 31.49 28.72
CA GLU A 391 28.06 32.79 28.56
C GLU A 391 26.52 32.81 28.50
N TYR A 392 25.97 32.73 29.72
CA TYR A 392 24.64 33.17 30.11
C TYR A 392 24.73 34.63 30.59
N VAL A 393 23.64 35.38 30.37
CA VAL A 393 23.26 36.68 30.99
C VAL A 393 23.53 37.95 30.15
N GLN A 394 22.48 38.38 29.43
CA GLN A 394 21.89 39.73 29.51
C GLN A 394 20.45 39.62 28.98
N ARG A 395 19.49 39.39 29.88
CA ARG A 395 18.66 40.39 30.58
C ARG A 395 17.56 40.98 29.68
N ASN A 396 16.35 40.54 30.01
CA ASN A 396 15.05 41.03 29.57
C ASN A 396 14.97 42.57 29.55
N GLU A 397 14.30 43.13 28.54
CA GLU A 397 13.49 44.32 28.75
C GLU A 397 12.30 44.37 27.77
N THR A 398 11.15 44.75 28.32
CA THR A 398 9.86 45.12 27.68
C THR A 398 8.83 44.01 27.39
N LYS A 399 8.08 43.68 28.45
CA LYS A 399 6.65 43.37 28.41
C LYS A 399 5.88 44.55 27.79
N GLN A 400 4.82 44.26 27.03
CA GLN A 400 3.42 44.67 27.27
C GLN A 400 2.64 44.58 25.94
N ASN A 401 1.35 44.24 25.83
CA ASN A 401 0.35 43.59 26.68
C ASN A 401 -0.94 43.64 25.82
N ILE A 402 -1.48 42.51 25.37
CA ILE A 402 -2.94 42.32 25.29
C ILE A 402 -3.18 40.85 25.65
N GLY A 403 -3.54 40.63 26.91
CA GLY A 403 -4.05 39.35 27.38
C GLY A 403 -5.51 39.15 26.97
N SER A 404 -5.88 37.90 26.76
CA SER A 404 -7.23 37.44 27.07
C SER A 404 -7.24 35.92 27.26
N ALA A 405 -7.88 35.52 28.35
CA ALA A 405 -8.02 34.18 28.88
C ALA A 405 -8.47 33.13 27.83
N LYS A 406 -8.01 31.88 27.99
CA LYS A 406 -8.68 30.71 27.40
C LYS A 406 -9.28 29.85 28.50
N GLY A 407 -10.56 30.11 28.73
CA GLY A 407 -11.44 29.26 29.51
C GLY A 407 -11.68 27.90 28.86
N LYS A 408 -12.31 27.02 29.65
CA LYS A 408 -12.84 25.71 29.26
C LYS A 408 -13.58 25.82 27.92
N LYS A 409 -13.19 25.02 26.92
CA LYS A 409 -13.99 24.85 25.70
C LYS A 409 -15.21 24.00 26.03
N GLU A 410 -16.30 24.65 26.42
CA GLU A 410 -17.63 24.05 26.29
C GLU A 410 -17.88 23.74 24.81
N ASN A 411 -18.26 22.50 24.52
CA ASN A 411 -18.71 22.06 23.20
C ASN A 411 -20.07 22.69 22.89
N ASN A 412 -20.07 23.97 22.52
CA ASN A 412 -21.25 24.70 22.06
C ASN A 412 -21.70 24.18 20.69
N LYS A 413 -22.47 23.08 20.68
CA LYS A 413 -23.20 22.62 19.49
C LYS A 413 -24.19 23.72 19.07
N LYS A 414 -23.92 24.44 17.99
CA LYS A 414 -24.78 25.50 17.42
C LYS A 414 -26.21 24.96 17.23
N LYS A 415 -27.17 25.46 18.02
CA LYS A 415 -28.60 25.13 17.88
C LYS A 415 -29.12 25.54 16.50
N TRP A 416 -30.07 24.79 15.95
CA TRP A 416 -30.69 25.09 14.66
C TRP A 416 -31.65 26.28 14.78
N SER A 417 -31.41 27.34 14.00
CA SER A 417 -32.35 28.45 13.84
C SER A 417 -33.55 28.04 13.00
N ASP A 418 -34.68 28.75 13.13
CA ASP A 418 -35.90 28.41 12.39
C ASP A 418 -35.77 28.69 10.89
N GLU A 419 -34.99 29.71 10.51
CA GLU A 419 -34.66 30.00 9.11
C GLU A 419 -33.86 28.87 8.47
N GLU A 420 -32.84 28.32 9.15
CA GLU A 420 -32.07 27.17 8.68
C GLU A 420 -32.95 25.94 8.51
N LYS A 421 -33.90 25.71 9.44
CA LYS A 421 -34.85 24.59 9.36
C LYS A 421 -35.77 24.75 8.15
N MET A 422 -36.38 25.93 7.98
CA MET A 422 -37.29 26.20 6.85
C MET A 422 -36.58 26.08 5.50
N ALA A 423 -35.38 26.65 5.36
CA ALA A 423 -34.60 26.54 4.13
C ALA A 423 -34.24 25.08 3.81
N THR A 424 -33.83 24.31 4.83
CA THR A 424 -33.49 22.89 4.67
C THR A 424 -34.72 22.05 4.31
N GLU A 425 -35.86 22.27 4.99
CA GLU A 425 -37.10 21.54 4.74
C GLU A 425 -37.71 21.87 3.37
N SER A 426 -37.65 23.14 2.95
CA SER A 426 -38.13 23.58 1.63
C SER A 426 -37.30 22.94 0.51
N PHE A 427 -35.98 23.00 0.61
CA PHE A 427 -35.06 22.45 -0.39
C PHE A 427 -35.12 20.91 -0.47
N PHE A 428 -35.22 20.23 0.67
CA PHE A 428 -35.26 18.76 0.74
C PHE A 428 -36.68 18.18 0.87
N LYS A 429 -37.73 18.93 0.52
CA LYS A 429 -39.14 18.49 0.62
C LYS A 429 -39.39 17.13 -0.04
N ASN A 430 -38.79 16.89 -1.20
CA ASN A 430 -38.91 15.62 -1.93
C ASN A 430 -38.15 14.47 -1.25
N HIS A 431 -36.97 14.75 -0.69
CA HIS A 431 -36.18 13.77 0.06
C HIS A 431 -36.89 13.33 1.34
N ILE A 432 -37.47 14.28 2.06
CA ILE A 432 -38.25 14.03 3.28
C ILE A 432 -39.50 13.20 2.95
N LYS A 433 -40.21 13.51 1.84
CA LYS A 433 -41.38 12.73 1.40
C LYS A 433 -41.02 11.30 0.96
N LYS A 434 -39.94 11.14 0.19
CA LYS A 434 -39.51 9.84 -0.36
C LYS A 434 -38.62 9.03 0.59
N LYS A 435 -38.29 9.58 1.77
CA LYS A 435 -37.37 8.98 2.77
C LYS A 435 -35.99 8.66 2.20
N ILE A 436 -35.49 9.51 1.32
CA ILE A 436 -34.17 9.37 0.71
C ILE A 436 -33.20 10.28 1.47
N ALA A 437 -32.04 9.73 1.87
CA ALA A 437 -31.00 10.53 2.49
C ALA A 437 -30.38 11.50 1.46
N PRO A 438 -30.29 12.81 1.76
CA PRO A 438 -29.74 13.77 0.81
C PRO A 438 -28.25 13.51 0.55
N LYS A 439 -27.84 13.67 -0.70
CA LYS A 439 -26.44 13.52 -1.12
C LYS A 439 -25.65 14.79 -0.79
N LYS A 440 -24.33 14.67 -0.63
CA LYS A 440 -23.44 15.80 -0.29
C LYS A 440 -23.55 16.94 -1.32
N GLY A 441 -23.59 16.63 -2.61
CA GLY A 441 -23.73 17.64 -3.66
C GLY A 441 -25.01 18.47 -3.53
N GLU A 442 -26.13 17.86 -3.13
CA GLU A 442 -27.40 18.55 -2.91
C GLU A 442 -27.34 19.42 -1.65
N VAL A 443 -26.70 18.94 -0.58
CA VAL A 443 -26.50 19.72 0.65
C VAL A 443 -25.58 20.90 0.39
N LEU A 444 -24.50 20.72 -0.37
CA LEU A 444 -23.62 21.82 -0.77
C LEU A 444 -24.34 22.81 -1.69
N LYS A 445 -25.28 22.36 -2.53
CA LYS A 445 -26.14 23.26 -3.32
C LYS A 445 -27.02 24.13 -2.42
N LEU A 446 -27.64 23.56 -1.38
CA LEU A 446 -28.37 24.32 -0.36
C LEU A 446 -27.46 25.34 0.34
N VAL A 447 -26.27 24.92 0.78
CA VAL A 447 -25.30 25.79 1.46
C VAL A 447 -24.85 26.92 0.54
N ARG A 448 -24.60 26.67 -0.75
CA ARG A 448 -24.24 27.72 -1.72
C ARG A 448 -25.36 28.73 -1.93
N MET A 449 -26.61 28.27 -2.05
CA MET A 449 -27.76 29.16 -2.24
C MET A 449 -28.07 30.01 -1.00
N HIS A 450 -27.74 29.50 0.18
CA HIS A 450 -27.97 30.17 1.46
C HIS A 450 -26.66 30.27 2.28
N SER A 451 -25.60 30.79 1.66
CA SER A 451 -24.25 30.79 2.25
C SER A 451 -24.18 31.54 3.58
N THR A 452 -24.99 32.57 3.76
CA THR A 452 -25.06 33.36 5.01
C THR A 452 -25.78 32.61 6.14
N LEU A 453 -26.76 31.76 5.82
CA LEU A 453 -27.54 31.03 6.83
C LEU A 453 -26.78 29.81 7.38
N PHE A 454 -26.04 29.11 6.51
CA PHE A 454 -25.36 27.85 6.88
C PHE A 454 -23.88 28.02 7.23
N ASP A 455 -23.41 29.24 7.46
CA ASP A 455 -22.00 29.47 7.78
C ASP A 455 -21.59 28.74 9.07
N GLY A 456 -20.44 28.06 8.99
CA GLY A 456 -19.91 27.17 10.03
C GLY A 456 -20.66 25.86 10.24
N ARG A 457 -21.71 25.52 9.46
CA ARG A 457 -22.35 24.20 9.54
C ARG A 457 -21.71 23.19 8.59
N LYS A 458 -21.34 22.05 9.15
CA LYS A 458 -20.89 20.90 8.36
C LYS A 458 -22.07 20.21 7.68
N TRP A 459 -21.89 19.76 6.45
CA TRP A 459 -22.94 19.13 5.64
C TRP A 459 -23.51 17.86 6.30
N GLU A 460 -22.72 17.15 7.12
CA GLU A 460 -23.17 16.00 7.91
C GLU A 460 -24.25 16.40 8.92
N SER A 461 -24.16 17.59 9.52
CA SER A 461 -25.18 18.08 10.45
C SER A 461 -26.50 18.32 9.74
N ILE A 462 -26.46 18.87 8.52
CA ILE A 462 -27.64 19.12 7.68
C ILE A 462 -28.26 17.80 7.21
N LYS A 463 -27.43 16.84 6.80
CA LYS A 463 -27.88 15.48 6.44
C LYS A 463 -28.59 14.81 7.62
N VAL A 464 -27.99 14.84 8.81
CA VAL A 464 -28.60 14.27 10.03
C VAL A 464 -29.92 14.96 10.35
N PHE A 465 -30.03 16.27 10.17
CA PHE A 465 -31.30 16.99 10.36
C PHE A 465 -32.39 16.49 9.40
N VAL A 466 -32.09 16.37 8.10
CA VAL A 466 -33.04 15.85 7.10
C VAL A 466 -33.43 14.40 7.42
N CYS A 467 -32.48 13.55 7.80
CA CYS A 467 -32.72 12.17 8.20
C CYS A 467 -33.64 12.06 9.42
N ASN A 468 -33.39 12.86 10.45
CA ASN A 468 -34.21 12.91 11.65
C ASN A 468 -35.64 13.38 11.37
N ARG A 469 -35.85 14.17 10.30
CA ARG A 469 -37.16 14.77 10.01
C ARG A 469 -38.17 13.79 9.45
N TYR A 470 -37.74 12.80 8.67
CA TYR A 470 -38.62 11.70 8.24
C TYR A 470 -38.65 10.53 9.23
N ALA A 471 -37.67 10.40 10.13
CA ALA A 471 -37.68 9.41 11.20
C ALA A 471 -38.68 9.76 12.33
N LYS A 472 -38.91 11.05 12.60
CA LYS A 472 -39.85 11.55 13.63
C LYS A 472 -41.33 11.57 13.23
N LYS A 473 -41.69 11.14 12.02
CA LYS A 473 -43.10 11.05 11.57
C LYS A 473 -43.73 9.67 11.84
N GLN A 474 -43.23 8.95 12.85
CA GLN A 474 -43.86 7.73 13.40
C GLN A 474 -44.72 8.07 14.60
#